data_AF-A0A1F4B1V3-F1
#
_entry.id   AF-A0A1F4B1V3-F1
#
_cell.length_a   1.000
_cell.length_b   1.000
_cell.length_c   1.000
_cell.angle_alpha   90.00
_cell.angle_beta   90.00
_cell.angle_gamma   90.00
#
_symmetry.space_group_name_H-M   'P 1'
#
loop_
_entity.id
_entity.type
_entity.pdbx_description
1 polymer ?
#
loop_
_entity_poly.entity_id
_entity_poly.type
_entity_poly.pdbx_seq_one_letter_code
_entity_poly.pdbx_strand_id
1 'polypeptide(L)'
;MKPCLSMLLAGMIVATLATTAAVMAAGTAAEKVASAYPLDCARWKDKARCAALNKDIQACRDKTDDEWRECMHQPAPAAKFTPPKPRDCSKARSAQACELHASALRACEDRGTRAEHRKCMAEQSRASAPKKD
;
A
#
# COMPACT_ATOMS: atom_id res chain seq x y z
N MET A 1 48.89 -55.80 -13.85
CA MET A 1 47.56 -55.77 -13.21
C MET A 1 47.13 -54.32 -13.09
N LYS A 2 45.92 -54.00 -13.56
CA LYS A 2 45.19 -52.70 -13.42
C LYS A 2 44.90 -52.40 -11.93
N PRO A 3 44.71 -51.13 -11.51
CA PRO A 3 43.53 -50.31 -11.86
C PRO A 3 43.89 -48.87 -12.31
N CYS A 4 43.27 -48.25 -13.31
CA CYS A 4 41.86 -47.83 -13.50
C CYS A 4 41.33 -46.90 -12.39
N LEU A 5 41.33 -45.59 -12.66
CA LEU A 5 40.34 -44.58 -12.22
C LEU A 5 40.76 -43.26 -12.90
N SER A 6 40.20 -43.00 -14.08
CA SER A 6 39.10 -42.04 -14.26
C SER A 6 39.53 -40.59 -14.07
N MET A 7 40.08 -40.08 -15.18
CA MET A 7 39.92 -38.74 -15.73
C MET A 7 39.19 -37.72 -14.86
N LEU A 8 39.92 -36.75 -14.32
CA LEU A 8 39.42 -35.42 -13.99
C LEU A 8 40.63 -34.48 -13.94
N LEU A 9 41.07 -33.96 -15.10
CA LEU A 9 41.99 -32.80 -15.18
C LEU A 9 42.16 -32.35 -16.64
N ALA A 10 41.36 -31.37 -17.05
CA ALA A 10 41.63 -30.34 -18.05
C ALA A 10 40.29 -29.62 -18.31
N GLY A 11 40.15 -28.30 -18.23
CA GLY A 11 41.12 -27.25 -18.00
C GLY A 11 40.37 -25.98 -17.60
N MET A 12 41.10 -25.10 -16.92
CA MET A 12 40.65 -23.76 -16.59
C MET A 12 40.40 -22.95 -17.87
N ILE A 13 39.27 -22.25 -17.94
CA ILE A 13 39.15 -21.08 -18.82
C ILE A 13 38.80 -19.88 -17.95
N VAL A 14 39.73 -18.94 -18.05
CA VAL A 14 39.81 -17.64 -17.40
C VAL A 14 38.71 -16.70 -17.91
N ALA A 15 38.20 -15.92 -16.96
CA ALA A 15 37.45 -14.67 -17.03
C ALA A 15 37.16 -14.03 -18.41
N THR A 16 35.91 -13.64 -18.59
CA THR A 16 35.57 -12.30 -19.10
C THR A 16 34.19 -11.90 -18.59
N LEU A 17 34.19 -11.04 -17.57
CA LEU A 17 33.00 -10.28 -17.17
C LEU A 17 32.68 -9.31 -18.30
N ALA A 18 31.66 -9.63 -19.11
CA ALA A 18 31.07 -8.67 -20.03
C ALA A 18 30.00 -7.89 -19.28
N THR A 19 30.44 -6.81 -18.65
CA THR A 19 29.63 -5.73 -18.09
C THR A 19 28.79 -5.11 -19.19
N THR A 20 27.54 -5.56 -19.35
CA THR A 20 26.56 -4.85 -20.17
C THR A 20 25.96 -3.72 -19.34
N ALA A 21 26.71 -2.63 -19.26
CA ALA A 21 26.18 -1.31 -18.91
C ALA A 21 25.34 -0.80 -20.09
N ALA A 22 24.10 -1.29 -20.20
CA ALA A 22 23.09 -0.66 -21.04
C ALA A 22 22.34 0.37 -20.19
N VAL A 23 22.72 1.62 -20.42
CA VAL A 23 22.15 2.84 -19.85
C VAL A 23 20.70 2.96 -20.31
N MET A 24 19.75 2.51 -19.49
CA MET A 24 18.37 2.97 -19.58
C MET A 24 18.24 4.20 -18.67
N ALA A 25 18.58 5.34 -19.26
CA ALA A 25 18.14 6.63 -18.79
C ALA A 25 16.60 6.71 -18.87
N ALA A 26 16.05 7.68 -18.12
CA ALA A 26 14.63 8.04 -18.06
C ALA A 26 13.76 7.13 -17.19
N GLY A 27 14.08 7.13 -15.91
CA GLY A 27 13.17 6.78 -14.84
C GLY A 27 13.49 7.60 -13.60
N THR A 28 13.61 8.93 -13.73
CA THR A 28 13.27 9.81 -12.60
C THR A 28 11.79 9.60 -12.36
N ALA A 29 11.46 8.48 -11.70
CA ALA A 29 10.26 8.39 -10.90
C ALA A 29 10.38 9.61 -10.01
N ALA A 30 9.61 10.65 -10.37
CA ALA A 30 9.48 11.86 -9.61
C ALA A 30 9.41 11.42 -8.17
N GLU A 31 10.51 11.66 -7.45
CA GLU A 31 10.48 11.70 -6.01
C GLU A 31 9.33 12.65 -5.77
N LYS A 32 8.20 12.10 -5.32
CA LYS A 32 7.01 12.88 -5.01
C LYS A 32 7.44 13.67 -3.79
N VAL A 33 8.13 14.78 -4.03
CA VAL A 33 8.30 15.87 -3.09
C VAL A 33 6.87 16.17 -2.71
N ALA A 34 6.55 15.79 -1.49
CA ALA A 34 5.25 15.97 -0.93
C ALA A 34 5.04 17.49 -0.92
N SER A 35 4.23 17.93 -1.88
CA SER A 35 4.33 19.28 -2.38
C SER A 35 3.74 20.23 -1.35
N ALA A 36 4.49 21.26 -0.95
CA ALA A 36 4.01 22.34 -0.08
C ALA A 36 2.90 23.20 -0.75
N TYR A 37 2.48 22.85 -1.96
CA TYR A 37 1.42 23.52 -2.70
C TYR A 37 0.04 22.91 -2.40
N PRO A 38 -0.99 23.73 -2.20
CA PRO A 38 -2.36 23.28 -2.02
C PRO A 38 -2.86 22.42 -3.19
N LEU A 39 -3.67 21.41 -2.87
CA LEU A 39 -4.32 20.53 -3.82
C LEU A 39 -5.58 21.18 -4.43
N ASP A 40 -5.85 20.89 -5.69
CA ASP A 40 -7.13 21.23 -6.32
C ASP A 40 -8.24 20.27 -5.83
N CYS A 41 -9.07 20.76 -4.90
CA CYS A 41 -10.18 20.00 -4.34
C CYS A 41 -11.39 19.82 -5.27
N ALA A 42 -11.42 20.47 -6.45
CA ALA A 42 -12.52 20.28 -7.39
C ALA A 42 -12.61 18.83 -7.88
N ARG A 43 -11.46 18.15 -7.97
CA ARG A 43 -11.32 16.79 -8.50
C ARG A 43 -11.45 15.68 -7.46
N TRP A 44 -11.67 16.01 -6.19
CA TRP A 44 -11.70 15.05 -5.09
C TRP A 44 -13.14 14.62 -4.74
N LYS A 45 -13.33 13.31 -4.55
CA LYS A 45 -14.62 12.75 -4.08
C LYS A 45 -15.03 13.29 -2.71
N ASP A 46 -14.03 13.56 -1.86
CA ASP A 46 -14.20 14.04 -0.49
C ASP A 46 -13.59 15.44 -0.39
N LYS A 47 -14.41 16.45 -0.70
CA LYS A 47 -14.00 17.86 -0.71
C LYS A 47 -13.61 18.35 0.69
N ALA A 48 -14.30 17.88 1.72
CA ALA A 48 -14.04 18.26 3.10
C ALA A 48 -12.66 17.76 3.55
N ARG A 49 -12.32 16.50 3.23
CA ARG A 49 -10.98 15.96 3.51
C ARG A 49 -9.88 16.67 2.73
N CYS A 50 -10.12 17.01 1.46
CA CYS A 50 -9.15 17.80 0.69
C CYS A 50 -8.94 19.20 1.29
N ALA A 51 -10.01 19.88 1.69
CA ALA A 51 -9.92 21.19 2.32
C ALA A 51 -9.15 21.15 3.66
N ALA A 52 -9.37 20.11 4.47
CA ALA A 52 -8.59 19.90 5.68
C ALA A 52 -7.10 19.70 5.37
N LEU A 53 -6.77 18.83 4.41
CA LEU A 53 -5.39 18.60 3.99
C LEU A 53 -4.71 19.86 3.46
N ASN A 54 -5.42 20.72 2.74
CA ASN A 54 -4.88 22.01 2.28
C ASN A 54 -4.59 22.98 3.43
N LYS A 55 -5.35 22.93 4.54
CA LYS A 55 -5.02 23.71 5.74
C LYS A 55 -3.71 23.23 6.36
N ASP A 56 -3.51 21.92 6.43
CA ASP A 56 -2.28 21.33 6.96
C ASP A 56 -1.08 21.70 6.07
N ILE A 57 -1.23 21.58 4.74
CA ILE A 57 -0.19 22.00 3.76
C ILE A 57 0.19 23.47 3.94
N GLN A 58 -0.81 24.36 4.10
CA GLN A 58 -0.55 25.80 4.31
C GLN A 58 0.14 26.07 5.65
N ALA A 59 -0.24 25.37 6.71
CA ALA A 59 0.40 25.50 8.03
C ALA A 59 1.86 25.02 8.02
N CYS A 60 2.17 24.01 7.21
CA CYS A 60 3.51 23.42 7.09
C CYS A 60 4.35 23.98 5.94
N ARG A 61 3.87 25.02 5.22
CA ARG A 61 4.44 25.45 3.94
C ARG A 61 5.91 25.91 4.02
N ASP A 62 6.31 26.47 5.17
CA ASP A 62 7.63 27.06 5.35
C ASP A 62 8.67 26.02 5.82
N LYS A 63 8.26 24.75 5.96
CA LYS A 63 9.12 23.64 6.38
C LYS A 63 9.63 22.87 5.17
N THR A 64 10.80 22.28 5.29
CA THR A 64 11.44 21.48 4.24
C THR A 64 11.65 20.04 4.67
N ASP A 65 11.56 19.12 3.72
CA ASP A 65 11.90 17.70 3.85
C ASP A 65 11.34 17.02 5.12
N ASP A 66 12.21 16.69 6.08
CA ASP A 66 11.83 15.98 7.31
C ASP A 66 10.95 16.80 8.23
N GLU A 67 11.20 18.11 8.33
CA GLU A 67 10.36 19.00 9.13
C GLU A 67 8.96 19.12 8.52
N TRP A 68 8.85 19.11 7.19
CA TRP A 68 7.58 19.09 6.50
C TRP A 68 6.84 17.77 6.75
N ARG A 69 7.54 16.63 6.65
CA ARG A 69 6.96 15.30 6.93
C ARG A 69 6.41 15.20 8.34
N GLU A 70 7.18 15.62 9.33
CA GLU A 70 6.76 15.63 10.73
C GLU A 70 5.55 16.55 10.95
N CYS A 71 5.59 17.75 10.38
CA CYS A 71 4.49 18.71 10.50
C CYS A 71 3.18 18.18 9.87
N MET A 72 3.28 17.54 8.71
CA MET A 72 2.14 16.95 8.00
C MET A 72 1.64 15.65 8.62
N HIS A 73 2.43 15.01 9.48
CA HIS A 73 2.03 13.85 10.28
C HIS A 73 1.17 14.23 11.49
N GLN A 74 0.22 15.15 11.30
CA GLN A 74 -0.89 15.27 12.24
C GLN A 74 -1.81 14.05 12.06
N PRO A 75 -2.18 13.35 13.15
CA PRO A 75 -3.21 12.34 13.07
C PRO A 75 -4.45 12.99 12.48
N ALA A 76 -4.98 12.41 11.39
CA ALA A 76 -6.19 12.92 10.76
C ALA A 76 -7.21 13.21 11.88
N PRO A 77 -7.84 14.41 11.90
CA PRO A 77 -8.75 14.77 12.96
C PRO A 77 -9.75 13.64 13.16
N ALA A 78 -10.21 13.45 14.39
CA ALA A 78 -11.20 12.45 14.80
C ALA A 78 -12.58 12.74 14.18
N ALA A 79 -12.61 12.98 12.87
CA ALA A 79 -13.78 12.97 12.03
C ALA A 79 -14.51 11.67 12.30
N LYS A 80 -15.78 11.81 12.70
CA LYS A 80 -16.68 10.70 12.95
C LYS A 80 -16.57 9.73 11.77
N PHE A 81 -16.04 8.55 12.03
CA PHE A 81 -15.89 7.55 11.00
C PHE A 81 -17.25 6.89 10.81
N THR A 82 -17.76 6.92 9.58
CA THR A 82 -18.93 6.12 9.20
C THR A 82 -18.42 4.90 8.44
N PRO A 83 -18.57 3.69 8.98
CA PRO A 83 -18.22 2.47 8.27
C PRO A 83 -18.90 2.38 6.90
N PRO A 84 -18.20 1.86 5.88
CA PRO A 84 -18.78 1.69 4.56
C PRO A 84 -19.92 0.68 4.59
N LYS A 85 -21.02 0.99 3.89
CA LYS A 85 -22.17 0.10 3.77
C LYS A 85 -21.84 -1.13 2.90
N PRO A 86 -22.39 -2.32 3.20
CA PRO A 86 -22.30 -3.47 2.32
C PRO A 86 -22.83 -3.17 0.92
N ARG A 87 -22.18 -3.72 -0.12
CA ARG A 87 -22.61 -3.59 -1.51
C ARG A 87 -23.57 -4.71 -1.90
N ASP A 88 -24.40 -4.49 -2.92
CA ASP A 88 -25.17 -5.55 -3.57
C ASP A 88 -24.23 -6.53 -4.31
N CYS A 89 -24.35 -7.81 -4.00
CA CYS A 89 -23.53 -8.89 -4.52
C CYS A 89 -24.11 -9.56 -5.77
N SER A 90 -25.33 -9.22 -6.19
CA SER A 90 -26.06 -9.85 -7.31
C SER A 90 -25.30 -9.82 -8.64
N LYS A 91 -24.43 -8.82 -8.84
CA LYS A 91 -23.60 -8.64 -10.06
C LYS A 91 -22.10 -8.81 -9.79
N ALA A 92 -21.71 -9.35 -8.64
CA ALA A 92 -20.31 -9.52 -8.29
C ALA A 92 -19.69 -10.68 -9.09
N ARG A 93 -18.44 -10.50 -9.56
CA ARG A 93 -17.67 -11.57 -10.23
C ARG A 93 -17.55 -12.85 -9.36
N SER A 94 -17.49 -12.67 -8.04
CA SER A 94 -17.61 -13.76 -7.06
C SER A 94 -18.65 -13.34 -6.02
N ALA A 95 -19.81 -13.99 -6.06
CA ALA A 95 -20.88 -13.76 -5.09
C ALA A 95 -20.40 -14.15 -3.69
N GLN A 96 -19.76 -15.31 -3.53
CA GLN A 96 -19.27 -15.79 -2.23
C GLN A 96 -18.28 -14.83 -1.57
N ALA A 97 -17.27 -14.37 -2.30
CA ALA A 97 -16.30 -13.41 -1.75
C ALA A 97 -16.94 -12.06 -1.42
N CYS A 98 -17.94 -11.66 -2.22
CA CYS A 98 -18.72 -10.45 -1.95
C CYS A 98 -19.52 -10.57 -0.65
N GLU A 99 -20.25 -11.67 -0.46
CA GLU A 99 -21.09 -11.90 0.72
C GLU A 99 -20.24 -12.02 1.99
N LEU A 100 -19.09 -12.68 1.93
CA LEU A 100 -18.14 -12.72 3.05
C LEU A 100 -17.69 -11.32 3.46
N HIS A 101 -17.32 -10.48 2.48
CA HIS A 101 -16.93 -9.11 2.75
C HIS A 101 -18.11 -8.25 3.24
N ALA A 102 -19.30 -8.43 2.68
CA ALA A 102 -20.51 -7.75 3.11
C ALA A 102 -20.89 -8.10 4.55
N SER A 103 -20.76 -9.36 4.93
CA SER A 103 -20.97 -9.85 6.29
C SER A 103 -19.96 -9.23 7.27
N ALA A 104 -18.67 -9.22 6.91
CA ALA A 104 -17.64 -8.58 7.71
C ALA A 104 -17.90 -7.08 7.94
N LEU A 105 -18.40 -6.38 6.91
CA LEU A 105 -18.78 -4.96 7.04
C LEU A 105 -19.93 -4.76 8.04
N ARG A 106 -20.96 -5.62 8.01
CA ARG A 106 -22.07 -5.57 8.99
C ARG A 106 -21.56 -5.85 10.40
N ALA A 107 -20.70 -6.85 10.58
CA ALA A 107 -20.13 -7.18 11.88
C ALA A 107 -19.25 -6.05 12.48
N CYS A 108 -18.78 -5.12 11.64
CA CYS A 108 -17.91 -4.01 12.04
C CYS A 108 -18.59 -2.63 11.88
N GLU A 109 -19.92 -2.58 11.80
CA GLU A 109 -20.68 -1.35 11.52
C GLU A 109 -20.76 -0.37 12.72
N ASP A 110 -20.58 -0.88 13.94
CA ASP A 110 -20.64 -0.06 15.17
C ASP A 110 -19.28 0.54 15.56
N ARG A 111 -18.25 0.37 14.72
CA ARG A 111 -16.90 0.88 15.03
C ARG A 111 -16.84 2.39 14.76
N GLY A 112 -16.87 3.17 15.85
CA GLY A 112 -16.93 4.63 15.80
C GLY A 112 -15.65 5.31 15.29
N THR A 113 -14.52 4.61 15.30
CA THR A 113 -13.27 5.11 14.72
C THR A 113 -12.79 4.24 13.54
N ARG A 114 -12.06 4.87 12.62
CA ARG A 114 -11.42 4.18 11.49
C ARG A 114 -10.41 3.13 11.96
N ALA A 115 -9.73 3.37 13.08
CA ALA A 115 -8.75 2.44 13.63
C ALA A 115 -9.42 1.15 14.12
N GLU A 116 -10.49 1.29 14.91
CA GLU A 116 -11.28 0.15 15.40
C GLU A 116 -11.92 -0.63 14.25
N HIS A 117 -12.47 0.06 13.25
CA HIS A 117 -13.06 -0.61 12.09
C HIS A 117 -12.02 -1.41 11.31
N ARG A 118 -10.81 -0.86 11.09
CA ARG A 118 -9.73 -1.59 10.41
C ARG A 118 -9.28 -2.82 11.19
N LYS A 119 -9.17 -2.72 12.51
CA LYS A 119 -8.82 -3.85 13.38
C LYS A 119 -9.89 -4.95 13.28
N CYS A 120 -11.16 -4.57 13.39
CA CYS A 120 -12.29 -5.49 13.26
C CYS A 120 -12.31 -6.21 11.89
N MET A 121 -12.15 -5.47 10.79
CA MET A 121 -12.12 -6.06 9.44
C MET A 121 -10.94 -7.04 9.26
N ALA A 122 -9.78 -6.73 9.83
CA ALA A 122 -8.63 -7.62 9.79
C ALA A 122 -8.90 -8.93 10.57
N GLU A 123 -9.53 -8.85 11.73
CA GLU A 123 -9.94 -10.03 12.50
C GLU A 123 -10.96 -10.89 11.74
N GLN A 124 -11.97 -10.27 11.11
CA GLN A 124 -12.96 -10.97 10.28
C GLN A 124 -12.34 -11.70 9.08
N SER A 125 -11.38 -11.06 8.40
CA SER A 125 -10.66 -11.68 7.28
C SER A 125 -9.82 -12.90 7.70
N ARG A 126 -9.26 -12.88 8.91
CA ARG A 126 -8.50 -14.01 9.48
C ARG A 126 -9.41 -15.15 9.92
N ALA A 127 -10.56 -14.83 10.51
CA ALA A 127 -11.57 -15.83 10.90
C ALA A 127 -12.17 -16.57 9.70
N SER A 128 -12.25 -15.92 8.55
CA SER A 128 -12.79 -16.48 7.31
C SER A 128 -11.75 -17.24 6.46
N ALA A 129 -10.49 -17.28 6.88
CA ALA A 129 -9.44 -17.98 6.15
C ALA A 129 -9.65 -19.50 6.27
N PRO A 130 -9.52 -20.26 5.16
CA PRO A 130 -9.60 -21.71 5.23
C PRO A 130 -8.47 -22.23 6.13
N LYS A 131 -8.84 -23.03 7.14
CA LYS A 131 -7.86 -23.78 7.92
C LYS A 131 -7.19 -24.79 6.99
N LYS A 132 -5.86 -24.74 6.90
CA LYS A 132 -5.08 -25.81 6.30
C LYS A 132 -4.97 -26.90 7.37
N ASP A 133 -5.74 -27.95 7.22
CA ASP A 133 -5.55 -29.22 7.93
C ASP A 133 -4.47 -30.05 7.22
#